data_AF-A0A1H3UDF6-F1
#
_entry.id   AF-A0A1H3UDF6-F1
#
_cell.length_a   1.000
_cell.length_b   1.000
_cell.length_c   1.000
_cell.angle_alpha   90.00
_cell.angle_beta   90.00
_cell.angle_gamma   90.00
#
_symmetry.space_group_name_H-M   'P 1'
#
loop_
_entity.id
_entity.type
_entity.pdbx_description
1 polymer ?
#
loop_
_entity_poly.entity_id
_entity_poly.type
_entity_poly.pdbx_seq_one_letter_code
_entity_poly.pdbx_strand_id
1 'polypeptide(L)' 'MDCHILSLYLFAIIAGAMTGFNIARGDILFAILTGVCTALFVIIPTVLVRIKKEHNNV' A
#
# COMPACT_ATOMS: atom_id res chain seq x y z
N MET A 1 -11.92 -14.08 -1.06
CA MET A 1 -11.01 -12.97 -0.68
C MET A 1 -11.50 -11.72 -1.38
N ASP A 2 -11.84 -10.69 -0.62
CA ASP A 2 -12.47 -9.46 -1.12
C ASP A 2 -11.58 -8.82 -2.21
N CYS A 3 -12.04 -8.77 -3.47
CA CYS A 3 -11.28 -8.22 -4.62
C CYS A 3 -10.68 -6.83 -4.35
N HIS A 4 -11.32 -6.04 -3.48
CA HIS A 4 -10.86 -4.73 -3.04
C HIS A 4 -9.55 -4.77 -2.25
N ILE A 5 -9.32 -5.81 -1.44
CA ILE A 5 -8.08 -5.96 -0.68
C ILE A 5 -6.95 -6.35 -1.64
N LEU A 6 -7.23 -7.25 -2.58
CA LEU A 6 -6.27 -7.63 -3.62
C LEU A 6 -5.89 -6.44 -4.50
N SER A 7 -6.85 -5.60 -4.90
CA SER A 7 -6.58 -4.41 -5.70
C SER A 7 -5.75 -3.38 -4.93
N LEU A 8 -6.00 -3.17 -3.63
CA LEU A 8 -5.19 -2.28 -2.78
C LEU A 8 -3.71 -2.71 -2.75
N TYR A 9 -3.43 -4.01 -2.62
CA TYR A 9 -2.06 -4.52 -2.70
C TYR A 9 -1.44 -4.34 -4.09
N LEU A 10 -2.21 -4.52 -5.16
CA LEU A 10 -1.72 -4.29 -6.52
C LEU A 10 -1.33 -2.81 -6.73
N PHE A 11 -2.15 -1.86 -6.26
CA PHE A 11 -1.82 -0.44 -6.29
C PHE A 11 -0.59 -0.10 -5.43
N ALA A 12 -0.43 -0.75 -4.27
CA ALA A 12 0.76 -0.57 -3.44
C ALA A 12 2.05 -1.00 -4.17
N ILE A 13 2.03 -2.11 -4.92
CA ILE A 13 3.18 -2.57 -5.70
C ILE A 13 3.55 -1.54 -6.78
N ILE A 14 2.56 -1.02 -7.51
CA ILE A 14 2.77 -0.02 -8.56
C ILE A 14 3.33 1.28 -7.95
N ALA A 15 2.76 1.74 -6.84
CA ALA A 15 3.23 2.94 -6.14
C ALA A 15 4.68 2.77 -5.62
N GLY A 16 5.01 1.60 -5.07
CA GLY A 16 6.37 1.30 -4.61
C GLY A 16 7.39 1.26 -5.76
N ALA A 17 7.00 0.73 -6.92
CA ALA A 17 7.83 0.77 -8.13
C ALA A 17 8.06 2.22 -8.61
N MET A 18 7.02 3.06 -8.57
CA MET A 18 7.16 4.49 -8.87
C MET A 18 8.06 5.21 -7.86
N THR A 19 7.99 4.87 -6.58
CA THR A 19 8.92 5.39 -5.57
C THR A 19 10.36 5.04 -5.90
N GLY A 20 10.66 3.77 -6.19
CA GLY A 20 12.00 3.34 -6.59
C GLY A 20 12.50 4.06 -7.85
N PHE A 21 11.62 4.26 -8.83
CA PHE A 21 11.95 5.00 -10.05
C PHE A 21 12.24 6.49 -9.78
N ASN A 22 11.46 7.14 -8.92
CA ASN A 22 11.67 8.54 -8.54
C ASN A 22 12.97 8.72 -7.73
N ILE A 23 13.30 7.76 -6.86
CA ILE A 23 14.60 7.72 -6.16
C ILE A 23 15.73 7.60 -7.17
N ALA A 24 15.63 6.69 -8.15
CA ALA A 24 16.65 6.52 -9.19
C ALA A 24 16.82 7.76 -10.07
N ARG A 25 15.76 8.57 -10.25
CA ARG A 25 15.81 9.87 -10.94
C ARG A 25 16.36 11.02 -10.08
N GLY A 26 16.55 10.81 -8.78
CA GLY A 26 16.94 11.86 -7.84
C GLY A 26 15.80 12.83 -7.46
N ASP A 27 14.56 12.51 -7.81
CA ASP A 27 13.38 13.30 -7.42
C ASP A 27 12.90 12.86 -6.02
N ILE A 28 13.59 13.38 -5.00
CA ILE A 28 13.35 13.01 -3.60
C ILE A 28 11.94 13.41 -3.15
N LEU A 29 11.40 14.52 -3.67
CA LEU A 29 10.09 15.03 -3.24
C LEU A 29 8.97 14.10 -3.72
N PHE A 30 9.02 13.68 -4.99
CA PHE A 30 8.08 12.68 -5.52
C PHE A 30 8.30 11.29 -4.94
N ALA A 31 9.54 10.90 -4.64
CA ALA A 31 9.84 9.64 -3.97
C ALA A 31 9.19 9.56 -2.58
N ILE A 32 9.29 10.62 -1.77
CA ILE A 32 8.64 10.67 -0.46
C ILE A 32 7.12 10.58 -0.60
N LEU A 33 6.53 11.36 -1.51
CA LEU A 33 5.08 11.37 -1.73
C LEU A 33 4.55 9.99 -2.12
N THR A 34 5.18 9.37 -3.12
CA THR A 34 4.80 8.02 -3.58
C THR A 34 5.08 6.95 -2.52
N GLY A 35 6.13 7.11 -1.71
CA GLY A 35 6.46 6.21 -0.61
C GLY A 35 5.40 6.25 0.51
N VAL A 36 4.92 7.45 0.88
CA VAL A 36 3.83 7.62 1.84
C VAL A 36 2.54 6.99 1.32
N CYS A 37 2.18 7.22 0.05
CA CYS A 37 1.03 6.56 -0.57
C CYS A 37 1.15 5.03 -0.51
N THR A 38 2.33 4.50 -0.86
CA THR A 38 2.60 3.05 -0.80
C THR A 38 2.38 2.50 0.61
N ALA A 39 2.89 3.18 1.64
CA ALA A 39 2.71 2.77 3.03
C ALA A 39 1.23 2.74 3.44
N LEU A 40 0.45 3.77 3.08
CA LEU A 40 -0.98 3.82 3.36
C LEU A 40 -1.74 2.68 2.69
N PHE A 41 -1.43 2.40 1.41
CA PHE A 41 -2.07 1.31 0.67
C PHE A 41 -1.73 -0.09 1.20
N VAL A 42 -0.67 -0.25 2.00
CA VAL A 42 -0.35 -1.52 2.68
C VAL A 42 -0.98 -1.59 4.07
N ILE A 43 -0.90 -0.51 4.84
CA ILE A 43 -1.37 -0.48 6.24
C ILE A 43 -2.89 -0.64 6.31
N ILE A 44 -3.64 0.11 5.50
CA ILE A 44 -5.12 0.10 5.52
C ILE A 44 -5.69 -1.32 5.30
N PRO A 45 -5.36 -2.05 4.22
CA PRO A 45 -5.87 -3.40 4.03
C PRO A 45 -5.38 -4.37 5.10
N THR A 46 -4.14 -4.22 5.61
CA THR A 46 -3.63 -5.07 6.69
C THR A 46 -4.46 -4.94 7.97
N VAL A 47 -4.79 -3.71 8.35
CA VAL A 47 -5.64 -3.41 9.52
C VAL A 47 -7.06 -3.93 9.29
N LEU A 48 -7.65 -3.70 8.11
CA LEU A 48 -8.98 -4.21 7.76
C LEU A 48 -9.04 -5.74 7.83
N VAL A 49 -8.02 -6.44 7.33
CA VAL A 49 -7.92 -7.91 7.43
C VAL A 49 -7.83 -8.36 8.88
N ARG A 50 -7.04 -7.67 9.72
CA ARG A 50 -6.95 -7.98 11.16
C ARG A 50 -8.29 -7.80 11.86
N ILE A 51 -8.96 -6.67 11.67
CA ILE A 51 -10.28 -6.38 12.26
C ILE A 51 -11.31 -7.43 11.80
N LYS A 52 -11.36 -7.74 10.49
CA LYS A 52 -12.27 -8.75 9.95
C LYS A 52 -11.99 -10.14 10.54
N LYS A 53 -10.72 -10.46 10.81
CA LYS A 53 -10.33 -11.74 11.44
C LYS A 53 -10.75 -11.81 12.91
N GLU A 54 -10.58 -10.74 13.69
CA GLU A 54 -11.06 -10.70 15.08
C GLU A 54 -12.59 -10.79 15.14
N HIS A 55 -13.29 -10.11 14.24
CA HIS A 55 -14.76 -10.11 14.23
C HIS A 55 -15.37 -11.47 13.83
N ASN A 56 -14.67 -12.33 13.08
CA ASN A 56 -15.15 -13.68 12.74
C ASN A 56 -14.76 -14.76 13.76
N ASN A 57 -13.90 -14.45 14.73
CA ASN A 57 -13.46 -15.38 15.78
C ASN A 57 -14.24 -15.21 17.10
N VAL A 58 -15.22 -14.30 17.12
CA VAL A 58 -16.23 -14.12 18.18
C VAL A 58 -17.53 -14.75 17.68
#